data_AF-A0A4E9D299-F1
#
_entry.id   AF-A0A4E9D299-F1
#
_cell.length_a   1.000
_cell.length_b   1.000
_cell.length_c   1.000
_cell.angle_alpha   90.00
_cell.angle_beta   90.00
_cell.angle_gamma   90.00
#
_symmetry.space_group_name_H-M   'P 1'
#
loop_
_entity.id
_entity.type
_entity.pdbx_description
1 polymer ?
#
loop_
_entity_poly.entity_id
_entity_poly.type
_entity_poly.pdbx_seq_one_letter_code
_entity_poly.pdbx_strand_id
1 'polypeptide(L)'
;MERASLLLSLSPELIFQIVDHSPSTVLTLALTCSSLYRLCQPVLKQHRDAYKKYRVTSDLSPETVLHLFIVGPTAKIERWHVRELEIWGSRESWEDWRSWAPKLPGRYGLAKEAPSRSALSAQELQRYSPKGTEWWRFSEEEVSNVQRTLESGNDGYLKMLLSASCPRLHSIRFAKRLGDAWSSLMWITKAIVRSEHCGGIWPPGFHSLQNVAVDVSIGLSPDQDDDEIHGAGLATLLHLPHIKNLYYCKPSPNREDEEDEDFEFYKLYRLPTGTSSVESIFLDCPDNLPEEFYDALASAPKGLDTFAIRATCSYEHILNDVDSLVSALADKNPQLKRLIVYNGMGLGSEYEGVFSCPPSDFKCFEAIKHLSIGADDFENEGSCHAHGQDPDIVDDEWFHNVFPPNVEAIYVWGGSVYRGYEIERSETLDFLLSQVIESGAYKDLKVIYVENVEGWACWSGRPTRKQLAFQKTTAAGRKAGVHICTLMNRGDGGYWKNFPAKPDRFDLKTGPCRGKRPADWRLNLDTGKWGPDCMGCGECKKCLAVYPPELWKKHKTVEG
;
A
#
# COMPACT_ATOMS: atom_id res chain seq x y z
N MET A 1 21.39 -25.66 56.33
CA MET A 1 20.88 -24.31 56.02
C MET A 1 21.04 -24.10 54.53
N GLU A 2 19.94 -24.33 53.83
CA GLU A 2 19.82 -24.12 52.39
C GLU A 2 20.17 -22.67 52.06
N ARG A 3 20.98 -22.46 51.01
CA ARG A 3 21.10 -21.17 50.37
C ARG A 3 19.73 -20.82 49.79
N ALA A 4 18.87 -20.22 50.60
CA ALA A 4 17.71 -19.50 50.11
C ALA A 4 18.22 -18.59 49.00
N SER A 5 17.76 -18.83 47.77
CA SER A 5 18.19 -18.13 46.56
C SER A 5 18.34 -16.64 46.86
N LEU A 6 19.54 -16.07 46.68
CA LEU A 6 19.84 -14.64 46.92
C LEU A 6 18.82 -13.72 46.21
N LEU A 7 18.23 -14.18 45.11
CA LEU A 7 17.14 -13.50 44.40
C LEU A 7 15.86 -13.34 45.23
N LEU A 8 15.51 -14.32 46.07
CA LEU A 8 14.34 -14.26 46.94
C LEU A 8 14.56 -13.35 48.18
N SER A 9 15.81 -12.98 48.45
CA SER A 9 16.13 -12.00 49.52
C SER A 9 16.07 -10.54 49.05
N LEU A 10 15.95 -10.31 47.74
CA LEU A 10 15.77 -8.98 47.18
C LEU A 10 14.33 -8.51 47.34
N SER A 11 14.12 -7.20 47.42
CA SER A 11 12.76 -6.65 47.41
C SER A 11 12.11 -6.90 46.05
N PRO A 12 10.77 -7.02 45.99
CA PRO A 12 10.06 -7.16 44.72
C PRO A 12 10.44 -6.08 43.71
N GLU A 13 10.61 -4.84 44.17
CA GLU A 13 10.99 -3.69 43.34
C GLU A 13 12.38 -3.85 42.73
N LEU A 14 13.36 -4.35 43.50
CA LEU A 14 14.71 -4.65 43.01
C LEU A 14 14.70 -5.80 42.00
N ILE A 15 13.92 -6.85 42.27
CA ILE A 15 13.74 -7.97 41.32
C ILE A 15 13.16 -7.45 40.00
N PHE A 16 12.18 -6.53 40.04
CA PHE A 16 11.58 -5.91 38.86
C PHE A 16 12.40 -4.82 38.19
N GLN A 17 13.39 -4.23 38.87
CA GLN A 17 14.37 -3.33 38.25
C GLN A 17 15.49 -4.11 37.56
N ILE A 18 15.86 -5.27 38.10
CA ILE A 18 16.86 -6.16 37.50
C ILE A 18 16.29 -6.86 36.26
N VAL A 19 15.01 -7.22 36.30
CA VAL A 19 14.30 -7.79 35.15
C VAL A 19 13.80 -6.66 34.26
N ASP A 20 14.32 -6.58 33.04
CA ASP A 20 13.80 -5.67 32.02
C ASP A 20 12.26 -5.85 31.88
N HIS A 21 11.53 -4.78 31.54
CA HIS A 21 10.07 -4.79 31.40
C HIS A 21 9.57 -5.60 30.19
N SER A 22 10.33 -6.59 29.74
CA SER A 22 9.95 -7.55 28.72
C SER A 22 9.09 -8.68 29.33
N PRO A 23 7.93 -9.00 28.74
CA PRO A 23 7.08 -10.11 29.18
C PRO A 23 7.80 -11.45 29.23
N SER A 24 8.77 -11.70 28.32
CA SER A 24 9.47 -12.98 28.25
C SER A 24 10.38 -13.17 29.46
N THR A 25 11.12 -12.14 29.85
CA THR A 25 12.03 -12.20 31.01
C THR A 25 11.23 -12.33 32.31
N VAL A 26 10.13 -11.59 32.43
CA VAL A 26 9.21 -11.69 33.58
C VAL A 26 8.59 -13.09 33.67
N LEU A 27 8.18 -13.69 32.54
CA LEU A 27 7.64 -15.04 32.52
C LEU A 27 8.69 -16.09 32.90
N THR A 28 9.90 -16.00 32.34
CA THR A 28 11.01 -16.91 32.69
C THR A 28 11.28 -16.88 34.18
N LEU A 29 11.33 -15.68 34.78
CA LEU A 29 11.50 -15.53 36.22
C LEU A 29 10.33 -16.17 36.99
N ALA A 30 9.08 -15.91 36.57
CA ALA A 30 7.89 -16.47 37.20
C ALA A 30 7.87 -18.01 37.18
N LEU A 31 8.45 -18.64 36.15
CA LEU A 31 8.51 -20.10 36.01
C LEU A 31 9.57 -20.78 36.88
N THR A 32 10.48 -20.02 37.50
CA THR A 32 11.57 -20.60 38.32
C THR A 32 11.10 -21.20 39.64
N CYS A 33 10.17 -20.56 40.37
CA CYS A 33 9.59 -21.08 41.61
C CYS A 33 8.26 -20.40 41.96
N SER A 34 7.49 -21.02 42.86
CA SER A 34 6.15 -20.56 43.27
C SER A 34 6.16 -19.18 43.94
N SER A 35 7.22 -18.83 44.68
CA SER A 35 7.37 -17.51 45.31
C SER A 35 7.57 -16.42 44.27
N LEU A 36 8.46 -16.63 43.29
CA LEU A 36 8.70 -15.68 42.20
C LEU A 36 7.48 -15.59 41.27
N TYR A 37 6.78 -16.69 41.03
CA TYR A 37 5.49 -16.66 40.33
C TYR A 37 4.49 -15.69 40.97
N ARG A 38 4.30 -15.79 42.30
CA ARG A 38 3.37 -14.90 43.03
C ARG A 38 3.82 -13.44 42.96
N LEU A 39 5.12 -13.18 43.06
CA LEU A 39 5.66 -11.83 42.92
C LEU A 39 5.42 -11.28 41.51
N CYS A 40 5.67 -12.04 40.45
CA CYS A 40 5.53 -11.61 39.05
C CYS A 40 4.07 -11.53 38.56
N GLN A 41 3.13 -12.17 39.24
CA GLN A 41 1.72 -12.24 38.82
C GLN A 41 1.09 -10.86 38.50
N PRO A 42 1.27 -9.79 39.30
CA PRO A 42 0.70 -8.48 39.02
C PRO A 42 1.25 -7.87 37.72
N VAL A 43 2.56 -7.99 37.49
CA VAL A 43 3.23 -7.46 36.29
C VAL A 43 2.83 -8.27 35.05
N LEU A 44 2.71 -9.59 35.16
CA LEU A 44 2.18 -10.44 34.07
C LEU A 44 0.74 -10.07 33.73
N LYS A 45 -0.11 -9.82 34.74
CA LYS A 45 -1.47 -9.32 34.54
C LYS A 45 -1.46 -7.97 33.83
N GLN A 46 -0.58 -7.05 34.24
CA GLN A 46 -0.42 -5.75 33.59
C GLN A 46 0.00 -5.88 32.13
N HIS A 47 0.96 -6.74 31.79
CA HIS A 47 1.30 -7.01 30.39
C HIS A 47 0.13 -7.58 29.59
N ARG A 48 -0.64 -8.50 30.18
CA ARG A 48 -1.83 -9.07 29.51
C ARG A 48 -2.89 -8.00 29.24
N ASP A 49 -3.13 -7.13 30.21
CA ASP A 49 -4.14 -6.08 30.11
C ASP A 49 -3.67 -4.98 29.13
N ALA A 50 -2.40 -4.61 29.18
CA ALA A 50 -1.77 -3.71 28.21
C ALA A 50 -1.78 -4.27 26.78
N TYR A 51 -1.49 -5.56 26.59
CA TYR A 51 -1.60 -6.20 25.28
C TYR A 51 -3.03 -6.13 24.71
N LYS A 52 -4.04 -6.40 25.55
CA LYS A 52 -5.44 -6.32 25.12
C LYS A 52 -5.87 -4.90 24.75
N LYS A 53 -5.33 -3.89 25.44
CA LYS A 53 -5.72 -2.48 25.28
C LYS A 53 -4.93 -1.76 24.18
N TYR A 54 -3.61 -1.92 24.14
CA TYR A 54 -2.70 -1.08 23.36
C TYR A 54 -2.07 -1.76 22.14
N ARG A 55 -2.28 -3.06 21.91
CA ARG A 55 -1.74 -3.76 20.73
C ARG A 55 -1.99 -2.99 19.43
N VAL A 56 -3.22 -2.52 19.26
CA VAL A 56 -3.61 -1.58 18.22
C VAL A 56 -4.00 -0.29 18.93
N THR A 57 -3.25 0.78 18.66
CA THR A 57 -3.43 2.08 19.28
C THR A 57 -3.76 3.12 18.22
N SER A 58 -4.52 4.16 18.57
CA SER A 58 -4.75 5.29 17.69
C SER A 58 -4.84 6.60 18.45
N ASP A 59 -4.71 7.72 17.74
CA ASP A 59 -4.87 9.07 18.26
C ASP A 59 -6.33 9.57 18.21
N LEU A 60 -7.31 8.66 18.07
CA LEU A 60 -8.74 9.00 18.09
C LEU A 60 -9.09 9.88 19.30
N SER A 61 -8.51 9.59 20.45
CA SER A 61 -8.52 10.51 21.59
C SER A 61 -7.10 11.06 21.80
N PRO A 62 -6.92 12.39 21.95
CA PRO A 62 -5.62 12.99 22.19
C PRO A 62 -4.96 12.46 23.48
N GLU A 63 -5.77 12.08 24.47
CA GLU A 63 -5.30 11.50 25.73
C GLU A 63 -4.55 10.19 25.56
N THR A 64 -4.80 9.45 24.48
CA THR A 64 -4.13 8.15 24.26
C THR A 64 -2.64 8.36 24.04
N VAL A 65 -2.27 9.39 23.27
CA VAL A 65 -0.87 9.75 23.01
C VAL A 65 -0.21 10.21 24.30
N LEU A 66 -0.87 11.09 25.06
CA LEU A 66 -0.35 11.60 26.34
C LEU A 66 -0.16 10.50 27.40
N HIS A 67 -1.17 9.64 27.58
CA HIS A 67 -1.14 8.54 28.54
C HIS A 67 0.06 7.63 28.30
N LEU A 68 0.32 7.32 27.02
CA LEU A 68 1.48 6.50 26.64
C LEU A 68 2.81 7.22 26.84
N PHE A 69 2.84 8.52 27.14
CA PHE A 69 4.05 9.28 27.42
C PHE A 69 4.36 9.52 28.89
N ILE A 70 3.36 9.35 29.78
CA ILE A 70 3.53 9.54 31.22
C ILE A 70 4.72 8.69 31.69
N VAL A 71 5.69 9.33 32.34
CA VAL A 71 6.91 8.64 32.76
C VAL A 71 6.59 7.76 33.97
N GLY A 72 6.49 6.46 33.75
CA GLY A 72 6.29 5.47 34.81
C GLY A 72 6.45 4.03 34.31
N PRO A 73 6.61 3.04 35.22
CA PRO A 73 6.75 1.62 34.85
C PRO A 73 5.59 1.11 34.00
N THR A 74 4.37 1.57 34.30
CA THR A 74 3.15 1.23 33.57
C THR A 74 3.21 1.66 32.11
N ALA A 75 3.56 2.91 31.83
CA ALA A 75 3.61 3.41 30.46
C ALA A 75 4.72 2.73 29.64
N LYS A 76 5.84 2.32 30.26
CA LYS A 76 6.86 1.50 29.58
C LYS A 76 6.29 0.16 29.13
N ILE A 77 5.56 -0.53 30.02
CA ILE A 77 4.87 -1.78 29.71
C ILE A 77 3.82 -1.59 28.61
N GLU A 78 3.05 -0.50 28.67
CA GLU A 78 2.02 -0.20 27.68
C GLU A 78 2.62 0.09 26.30
N ARG A 79 3.65 0.94 26.21
CA ARG A 79 4.38 1.23 24.95
C ARG A 79 5.01 -0.03 24.35
N TRP A 80 5.52 -0.95 25.18
CA TRP A 80 6.07 -2.22 24.72
C TRP A 80 5.05 -3.07 23.95
N HIS A 81 3.76 -2.94 24.30
CA HIS A 81 2.69 -3.71 23.68
C HIS A 81 2.09 -3.07 22.44
N VAL A 82 2.39 -1.79 22.15
CA VAL A 82 1.97 -1.13 20.91
C VAL A 82 2.66 -1.79 19.72
N ARG A 83 1.86 -2.36 18.81
CA ARG A 83 2.33 -2.99 17.57
C ARG A 83 1.85 -2.28 16.32
N GLU A 84 0.69 -1.66 16.40
CA GLU A 84 0.08 -0.96 15.28
C GLU A 84 -0.42 0.39 15.79
N LEU A 85 -0.06 1.47 15.08
CA LEU A 85 -0.44 2.83 15.39
C LEU A 85 -1.25 3.42 14.23
N GLU A 86 -2.45 3.91 14.51
CA GLU A 86 -3.29 4.61 13.54
C GLU A 86 -3.36 6.09 13.87
N ILE A 87 -2.97 6.93 12.92
CA ILE A 87 -3.00 8.38 13.01
C ILE A 87 -4.18 8.87 12.16
N TRP A 88 -5.21 9.36 12.83
CA TRP A 88 -6.46 9.87 12.24
C TRP A 88 -6.38 11.35 11.88
N GLY A 89 -5.32 12.03 12.27
CA GLY A 89 -4.93 13.27 11.61
C GLY A 89 -4.31 14.29 12.54
N SER A 90 -3.82 15.38 11.97
CA SER A 90 -3.08 16.41 12.69
C SER A 90 -3.96 17.30 13.56
N ARG A 91 -3.52 17.58 14.79
CA ARG A 91 -4.05 18.67 15.64
C ARG A 91 -3.04 19.80 15.59
N GLU A 92 -3.46 20.98 15.15
CA GLU A 92 -2.55 22.10 14.87
C GLU A 92 -2.56 23.15 15.98
N SER A 93 -3.65 23.18 16.75
CA SER A 93 -3.85 24.12 17.84
C SER A 93 -4.44 23.46 19.08
N TRP A 94 -4.40 24.13 20.24
CA TRP A 94 -5.09 23.68 21.46
C TRP A 94 -6.59 23.48 21.28
N GLU A 95 -7.22 24.21 20.37
CA GLU A 95 -8.65 24.01 20.04
C GLU A 95 -8.89 22.66 19.35
N ASP A 96 -7.85 22.05 18.77
CA ASP A 96 -7.95 20.76 18.10
C ASP A 96 -7.80 19.56 19.05
N TRP A 97 -7.55 19.79 20.34
CA TRP A 97 -7.39 18.75 21.38
C TRP A 97 -8.73 18.13 21.78
N ARG A 98 -9.46 17.66 20.78
CA ARG A 98 -10.72 16.94 20.90
C ARG A 98 -10.55 15.57 20.26
N SER A 99 -11.44 14.66 20.61
CA SER A 99 -11.48 13.34 20.01
C SER A 99 -11.88 13.46 18.53
N TRP A 100 -11.27 12.65 17.68
CA TRP A 100 -11.74 12.46 16.30
C TRP A 100 -13.07 11.71 16.33
N ALA A 101 -14.04 12.16 15.54
CA ALA A 101 -15.37 11.57 15.45
C ALA A 101 -15.64 11.02 14.02
N PRO A 102 -14.92 9.97 13.59
CA PRO A 102 -15.14 9.36 12.29
C PRO A 102 -16.58 8.84 12.13
N LYS A 103 -17.20 9.19 10.98
CA LYS A 103 -18.51 8.70 10.56
C LYS A 103 -18.35 7.96 9.24
N LEU A 104 -18.79 6.70 9.19
CA LEU A 104 -18.63 5.87 8.01
C LEU A 104 -19.92 5.72 7.19
N PRO A 105 -19.80 5.63 5.85
CA PRO A 105 -18.71 6.21 5.05
C PRO A 105 -18.81 7.74 5.07
N GLY A 106 -17.67 8.46 5.00
CA GLY A 106 -17.70 9.91 4.81
C GLY A 106 -16.60 10.68 5.53
N ARG A 107 -16.66 12.01 5.39
CA ARG A 107 -15.72 12.94 6.03
C ARG A 107 -15.88 12.90 7.54
N TYR A 108 -14.79 13.19 8.23
CA TYR A 108 -14.80 13.36 9.68
C TYR A 108 -14.00 14.57 10.10
N GLY A 109 -14.27 14.97 11.33
CA GLY A 109 -13.52 16.01 12.00
C GLY A 109 -13.56 15.76 13.50
N LEU A 110 -13.27 16.81 14.24
CA LEU A 110 -13.26 16.80 15.69
C LEU A 110 -14.68 16.66 16.26
N ALA A 111 -14.78 15.97 17.40
CA ALA A 111 -16.00 15.86 18.16
C ALA A 111 -16.47 17.24 18.67
N LYS A 112 -17.78 17.40 18.85
CA LYS A 112 -18.38 18.60 19.46
C LYS A 112 -18.28 18.55 20.99
N GLU A 113 -17.06 18.49 21.48
CA GLU A 113 -16.73 18.55 22.90
C GLU A 113 -15.82 19.76 23.18
N ALA A 114 -15.71 20.16 24.46
CA ALA A 114 -14.69 21.13 24.82
C ALA A 114 -13.30 20.50 24.58
N PRO A 115 -12.31 21.28 24.12
CA PRO A 115 -10.93 20.80 24.09
C PRO A 115 -10.54 20.23 25.44
N SER A 116 -9.86 19.09 25.41
CA SER A 116 -9.46 18.37 26.59
C SER A 116 -8.58 19.27 27.47
N ARG A 117 -9.04 19.54 28.69
CA ARG A 117 -8.33 20.39 29.66
C ARG A 117 -7.23 19.66 30.43
N SER A 118 -7.02 18.37 30.18
CA SER A 118 -5.74 17.70 30.48
C SER A 118 -4.62 18.12 29.52
N ALA A 119 -4.89 19.10 28.64
CA ALA A 119 -3.88 19.91 27.96
C ALA A 119 -2.68 20.12 28.89
N LEU A 120 -1.55 19.59 28.43
CA LEU A 120 -0.30 19.57 29.15
C LEU A 120 -0.03 20.94 29.73
N SER A 121 0.21 21.02 31.05
CA SER A 121 0.71 22.25 31.63
C SER A 121 1.99 22.67 30.90
N ALA A 122 2.31 23.96 30.86
CA ALA A 122 3.58 24.43 30.29
C ALA A 122 4.78 23.66 30.84
N GLN A 123 4.70 23.25 32.12
CA GLN A 123 5.71 22.42 32.78
C GLN A 123 5.78 20.99 32.23
N GLU A 124 4.67 20.39 31.81
CA GLU A 124 4.67 19.06 31.18
C GLU A 124 5.14 19.10 29.73
N LEU A 125 4.79 20.16 28.97
CA LEU A 125 5.31 20.37 27.61
C LEU A 125 6.84 20.47 27.61
N GLN A 126 7.40 21.23 28.58
CA GLN A 126 8.85 21.32 28.79
C GLN A 126 9.53 19.97 29.04
N ARG A 127 8.81 18.96 29.56
CA ARG A 127 9.37 17.61 29.77
C ARG A 127 9.45 16.79 28.49
N TYR A 128 8.70 17.13 27.45
CA TYR A 128 8.67 16.40 26.18
C TYR A 128 9.63 16.97 25.14
N SER A 129 9.85 18.29 25.15
CA SER A 129 10.81 18.95 24.24
C SER A 129 12.19 18.26 24.21
N PRO A 130 12.83 17.94 25.36
CA PRO A 130 14.14 17.31 25.35
C PRO A 130 14.08 15.80 25.08
N LYS A 131 12.93 15.12 25.04
CA LYS A 131 12.92 13.64 24.86
C LYS A 131 13.48 13.20 23.52
N GLY A 132 13.35 14.02 22.48
CA GLY A 132 13.99 13.76 21.20
C GLY A 132 15.52 13.75 21.27
N THR A 133 16.11 14.40 22.28
CA THR A 133 17.58 14.47 22.44
C THR A 133 18.23 13.15 22.83
N GLU A 134 17.45 12.19 23.32
CA GLU A 134 17.93 10.82 23.59
C GLU A 134 18.42 10.14 22.30
N TRP A 135 17.75 10.39 21.18
CA TRP A 135 18.06 9.75 19.89
C TRP A 135 18.64 10.71 18.86
N TRP A 136 18.25 11.98 18.91
CA TRP A 136 18.63 12.99 17.92
C TRP A 136 19.26 14.20 18.60
N ARG A 137 20.48 14.55 18.22
CA ARG A 137 21.14 15.74 18.77
C ARG A 137 20.47 17.01 18.22
N PHE A 138 19.48 17.54 18.95
CA PHE A 138 18.80 18.78 18.59
C PHE A 138 19.66 20.00 18.90
N SER A 139 19.66 20.98 17.99
CA SER A 139 20.23 22.31 18.26
C SER A 139 19.32 23.11 19.21
N GLU A 140 19.85 24.18 19.82
CA GLU A 140 19.05 25.06 20.69
C GLU A 140 17.87 25.71 19.94
N GLU A 141 18.08 26.07 18.67
CA GLU A 141 17.03 26.60 17.80
C GLU A 141 15.92 25.57 17.55
N GLU A 142 16.31 24.31 17.31
CA GLU A 142 15.35 23.23 17.08
C GLU A 142 14.56 22.89 18.34
N VAL A 143 15.21 22.86 19.51
CA VAL A 143 14.52 22.70 20.79
C VAL A 143 13.52 23.85 21.00
N SER A 144 13.92 25.08 20.67
CA SER A 144 13.03 26.25 20.73
C SER A 144 11.86 26.13 19.75
N ASN A 145 12.08 25.59 18.56
CA ASN A 145 11.02 25.36 17.58
C ASN A 145 10.04 24.25 18.00
N VAL A 146 10.57 23.14 18.54
CA VAL A 146 9.77 22.07 19.14
C VAL A 146 8.91 22.64 20.28
N GLN A 147 9.50 23.45 21.15
CA GLN A 147 8.77 24.07 22.25
C GLN A 147 7.66 24.99 21.74
N ARG A 148 7.93 25.84 20.76
CA ARG A 148 6.91 26.72 20.15
C ARG A 148 5.76 25.93 19.51
N THR A 149 6.09 24.84 18.82
CA THR A 149 5.11 23.93 18.18
C THR A 149 4.23 23.25 19.23
N LEU A 150 4.82 22.81 20.33
CA LEU A 150 4.10 22.22 21.46
C LEU A 150 3.22 23.25 22.19
N GLU A 151 3.73 24.48 22.38
CA GLU A 151 3.02 25.59 23.01
C GLU A 151 1.86 26.11 22.15
N SER A 152 1.90 25.98 20.82
CA SER A 152 0.76 26.27 19.96
C SER A 152 -0.34 25.19 20.05
N GLY A 153 0.00 24.01 20.57
CA GLY A 153 -0.89 22.85 20.65
C GLY A 153 -0.79 21.90 19.47
N ASN A 154 0.28 21.98 18.65
CA ASN A 154 0.48 21.00 17.57
C ASN A 154 0.98 19.65 18.15
N ASP A 155 0.32 18.55 17.80
CA ASP A 155 0.60 17.21 18.36
C ASP A 155 1.52 16.33 17.50
N GLY A 156 2.00 16.83 16.36
CA GLY A 156 2.80 16.07 15.40
C GLY A 156 4.13 15.58 15.99
N TYR A 157 4.83 16.42 16.74
CA TYR A 157 6.07 16.03 17.44
C TYR A 157 5.82 14.93 18.49
N LEU A 158 4.69 15.00 19.22
CA LEU A 158 4.31 13.97 20.18
C LEU A 158 4.02 12.64 19.48
N LYS A 159 3.30 12.64 18.36
CA LYS A 159 3.04 11.41 17.60
C LYS A 159 4.32 10.79 17.02
N MET A 160 5.26 11.62 16.58
CA MET A 160 6.60 11.17 16.17
C MET A 160 7.34 10.49 17.33
N LEU A 161 7.42 11.13 18.51
CA LEU A 161 8.06 10.56 19.68
C LEU A 161 7.42 9.23 20.11
N LEU A 162 6.10 9.09 19.93
CA LEU A 162 5.38 7.88 20.30
C LEU A 162 5.79 6.75 19.35
N SER A 163 5.80 7.06 18.06
CA SER A 163 6.25 6.15 17.01
C SER A 163 7.68 5.68 17.24
N ALA A 164 8.58 6.59 17.61
CA ALA A 164 9.98 6.29 17.89
C ALA A 164 10.19 5.44 19.16
N SER A 165 9.37 5.65 20.20
CA SER A 165 9.55 5.05 21.53
C SER A 165 8.87 3.69 21.73
N CYS A 166 8.11 3.19 20.76
CA CYS A 166 7.39 1.92 20.83
C CYS A 166 8.22 0.76 20.24
N PRO A 167 8.91 -0.06 21.04
CA PRO A 167 9.95 -0.99 20.57
C PRO A 167 9.45 -2.19 19.74
N ARG A 168 8.13 -2.35 19.63
CA ARG A 168 7.49 -3.42 18.86
C ARG A 168 6.53 -2.88 17.81
N LEU A 169 6.62 -1.58 17.51
CA LEU A 169 5.83 -0.93 16.50
C LEU A 169 6.17 -1.52 15.15
N HIS A 170 5.24 -2.26 14.57
CA HIS A 170 5.40 -2.99 13.33
C HIS A 170 4.67 -2.31 12.16
N SER A 171 3.62 -1.52 12.46
CA SER A 171 2.82 -0.83 11.44
C SER A 171 2.37 0.55 11.90
N ILE A 172 2.46 1.53 10.99
CA ILE A 172 1.80 2.83 11.11
C ILE A 172 0.83 2.99 9.93
N ARG A 173 -0.38 3.48 10.20
CA ARG A 173 -1.35 3.84 9.16
C ARG A 173 -1.87 5.25 9.40
N PHE A 174 -1.82 6.09 8.38
CA PHE A 174 -2.44 7.40 8.41
C PHE A 174 -3.80 7.29 7.73
N ALA A 175 -4.87 7.57 8.46
CA ALA A 175 -6.22 7.56 7.90
C ALA A 175 -6.45 8.83 7.07
N LYS A 176 -7.13 8.68 5.93
CA LYS A 176 -7.45 9.77 5.02
C LYS A 176 -8.35 10.80 5.69
N ARG A 177 -7.91 12.07 5.70
CA ARG A 177 -8.69 13.22 6.18
C ARG A 177 -8.50 14.40 5.24
N LEU A 178 -9.61 15.04 4.86
CA LEU A 178 -9.57 16.26 4.06
C LEU A 178 -8.93 17.41 4.87
N GLY A 179 -8.05 18.17 4.24
CA GLY A 179 -7.33 19.30 4.84
C GLY A 179 -6.43 18.86 5.99
N ASP A 180 -5.87 17.65 5.93
CA ASP A 180 -4.82 17.29 6.89
C ASP A 180 -3.54 18.04 6.57
N ALA A 181 -2.94 18.66 7.59
CA ALA A 181 -1.63 19.30 7.48
C ALA A 181 -0.48 18.28 7.44
N TRP A 182 -0.77 16.98 7.66
CA TRP A 182 0.21 15.90 7.68
C TRP A 182 1.39 16.15 8.63
N SER A 183 1.19 16.96 9.67
CA SER A 183 2.27 17.42 10.55
C SER A 183 2.95 16.25 11.28
N SER A 184 2.20 15.20 11.58
CA SER A 184 2.74 13.96 12.16
C SER A 184 3.68 13.22 11.19
N LEU A 185 3.29 13.12 9.91
CA LEU A 185 4.13 12.52 8.87
C LEU A 185 5.39 13.36 8.66
N MET A 186 5.25 14.69 8.57
CA MET A 186 6.39 15.62 8.46
C MET A 186 7.38 15.48 9.63
N TRP A 187 6.90 15.35 10.86
CA TRP A 187 7.80 15.13 12.00
C TRP A 187 8.49 13.76 11.95
N ILE A 188 7.79 12.72 11.51
CA ILE A 188 8.37 11.39 11.31
C ILE A 188 9.45 11.42 10.22
N THR A 189 9.21 12.06 9.07
CA THR A 189 10.19 12.17 7.99
C THR A 189 11.44 12.93 8.45
N LYS A 190 11.27 14.07 9.14
CA LYS A 190 12.39 14.80 9.78
C LYS A 190 13.20 13.91 10.72
N ALA A 191 12.53 13.07 11.51
CA ALA A 191 13.18 12.19 12.47
C ALA A 191 13.95 11.05 11.78
N ILE A 192 13.43 10.50 10.68
CA ILE A 192 14.11 9.51 9.84
C ILE A 192 15.39 10.12 9.25
N VAL A 193 15.28 11.27 8.59
CA VAL A 193 16.44 11.99 8.01
C VAL A 193 17.52 12.22 9.08
N ARG A 194 17.13 12.62 10.30
CA ARG A 194 18.09 12.80 11.40
C ARG A 194 18.75 11.50 11.84
N SER A 195 18.00 10.40 11.92
CA SER A 195 18.56 9.09 12.28
C SER A 195 19.64 8.65 11.31
N GLU A 196 19.47 8.94 10.01
CA GLU A 196 20.51 8.73 9.01
C GLU A 196 21.75 9.59 9.26
N HIS A 197 21.57 10.91 9.42
CA HIS A 197 22.70 11.84 9.65
C HIS A 197 23.45 11.57 10.95
N CYS A 198 22.79 11.01 11.97
CA CYS A 198 23.39 10.67 13.26
C CYS A 198 24.10 9.30 13.25
N GLY A 199 24.54 8.80 12.09
CA GLY A 199 25.29 7.55 11.97
C GLY A 199 24.42 6.30 12.08
N GLY A 200 23.14 6.38 11.69
CA GLY A 200 22.22 5.24 11.71
C GLY A 200 21.71 4.88 13.11
N ILE A 201 21.64 5.85 14.02
CA ILE A 201 21.03 5.65 15.34
C ILE A 201 19.51 5.68 15.17
N TRP A 202 18.90 4.50 15.18
CA TRP A 202 17.47 4.32 15.04
C TRP A 202 16.79 4.15 16.41
N PRO A 203 15.78 4.97 16.73
CA PRO A 203 14.89 4.69 17.85
C PRO A 203 14.25 3.31 17.69
N PRO A 204 13.94 2.62 18.79
CA PRO A 204 13.52 1.23 18.74
C PRO A 204 12.23 1.03 17.94
N GLY A 205 11.31 2.00 17.93
CA GLY A 205 10.08 1.90 17.15
C GLY A 205 10.26 2.10 15.65
N PHE A 206 11.16 2.99 15.22
CA PHE A 206 11.52 3.10 13.80
C PHE A 206 12.35 1.91 13.34
N HIS A 207 13.19 1.36 14.22
CA HIS A 207 13.91 0.13 13.93
C HIS A 207 12.97 -1.07 13.75
N SER A 208 11.89 -1.17 14.52
CA SER A 208 10.95 -2.30 14.41
C SER A 208 9.89 -2.15 13.32
N LEU A 209 9.76 -0.95 12.73
CA LEU A 209 8.69 -0.61 11.79
C LEU A 209 8.88 -1.31 10.45
N GLN A 210 7.85 -2.04 10.00
CA GLN A 210 7.89 -2.82 8.75
C GLN A 210 6.79 -2.45 7.76
N ASN A 211 5.73 -1.76 8.19
CA ASN A 211 4.62 -1.41 7.31
C ASN A 211 4.19 0.03 7.53
N VAL A 212 4.14 0.80 6.44
CA VAL A 212 3.62 2.17 6.47
C VAL A 212 2.56 2.30 5.38
N ALA A 213 1.41 2.83 5.75
CA ALA A 213 0.34 3.16 4.81
C ALA A 213 -0.06 4.62 5.03
N VAL A 214 0.15 5.46 4.01
CA VAL A 214 -0.17 6.89 4.04
C VAL A 214 -1.48 7.12 3.29
N ASP A 215 -2.42 7.83 3.92
CA ASP A 215 -3.73 8.20 3.35
C ASP A 215 -4.64 7.00 3.02
N VAL A 216 -4.86 6.16 4.04
CA VAL A 216 -5.78 5.01 3.96
C VAL A 216 -7.23 5.49 3.95
N SER A 217 -7.97 5.15 2.88
CA SER A 217 -9.36 5.57 2.73
C SER A 217 -10.25 4.99 3.84
N ILE A 218 -11.09 5.85 4.41
CA ILE A 218 -12.18 5.47 5.34
C ILE A 218 -13.52 5.22 4.62
N GLY A 219 -13.51 5.09 3.29
CA GLY A 219 -14.70 4.89 2.46
C GLY A 219 -15.26 6.15 1.79
N LEU A 220 -14.43 7.17 1.59
CA LEU A 220 -14.74 8.32 0.74
C LEU A 220 -14.70 7.93 -0.74
N SER A 221 -15.58 8.53 -1.56
CA SER A 221 -15.46 8.46 -3.03
C SER A 221 -14.17 9.16 -3.47
N PRO A 222 -13.44 8.64 -4.46
CA PRO A 222 -12.21 9.28 -4.97
C PRO A 222 -12.40 10.73 -5.46
N ASP A 223 -13.62 11.12 -5.86
CA ASP A 223 -13.88 12.33 -6.66
C ASP A 223 -14.13 13.63 -5.86
N GLN A 224 -13.73 13.70 -4.58
CA GLN A 224 -14.05 14.88 -3.73
C GLN A 224 -12.88 15.56 -3.03
N ASP A 225 -11.63 15.14 -3.23
CA ASP A 225 -10.53 15.62 -2.39
C ASP A 225 -9.25 15.92 -3.21
N ASP A 226 -8.85 17.20 -3.26
CA ASP A 226 -7.65 17.76 -3.91
C ASP A 226 -6.40 17.77 -3.02
N ASP A 227 -6.42 17.09 -1.87
CA ASP A 227 -5.26 17.10 -0.99
C ASP A 227 -4.18 16.16 -1.55
N GLU A 228 -3.11 16.77 -2.05
CA GLU A 228 -1.87 16.12 -2.44
C GLU A 228 -0.93 15.93 -1.24
N ILE A 229 -0.04 14.93 -1.31
CA ILE A 229 0.97 14.67 -0.28
C ILE A 229 2.34 14.65 -0.94
N HIS A 230 3.24 15.53 -0.51
CA HIS A 230 4.57 15.64 -1.11
C HIS A 230 5.31 14.29 -1.22
N GLY A 231 5.84 13.98 -2.40
CA GLY A 231 6.59 12.77 -2.72
C GLY A 231 7.89 12.63 -1.93
N ALA A 232 8.44 13.74 -1.39
CA ALA A 232 9.58 13.70 -0.46
C ALA A 232 9.29 12.84 0.80
N GLY A 233 8.04 12.76 1.23
CA GLY A 233 7.62 11.87 2.31
C GLY A 233 7.78 10.39 1.94
N LEU A 234 7.36 10.00 0.73
CA LEU A 234 7.55 8.65 0.18
C LEU A 234 9.05 8.30 0.13
N ALA A 235 9.86 9.17 -0.45
CA ALA A 235 11.30 8.98 -0.57
C ALA A 235 11.97 8.80 0.81
N THR A 236 11.59 9.62 1.79
CA THR A 236 12.13 9.54 3.15
C THR A 236 11.78 8.22 3.84
N LEU A 237 10.56 7.72 3.68
CA LEU A 237 10.12 6.48 4.34
C LEU A 237 10.92 5.24 3.90
N LEU A 238 11.53 5.26 2.72
CA LEU A 238 12.35 4.16 2.20
C LEU A 238 13.67 3.97 2.97
N HIS A 239 14.10 4.97 3.74
CA HIS A 239 15.29 4.90 4.60
C HIS A 239 15.10 4.11 5.88
N LEU A 240 13.86 3.78 6.23
CA LEU A 240 13.58 2.96 7.41
C LEU A 240 14.31 1.61 7.30
N PRO A 241 15.03 1.19 8.35
CA PRO A 241 16.01 0.11 8.25
C PRO A 241 15.41 -1.27 7.94
N HIS A 242 14.15 -1.49 8.30
CA HIS A 242 13.44 -2.76 8.16
C HIS A 242 12.04 -2.62 7.54
N ILE A 243 11.79 -1.55 6.79
CA ILE A 243 10.54 -1.38 6.04
C ILE A 243 10.35 -2.54 5.07
N LYS A 244 9.15 -3.10 4.99
CA LYS A 244 8.80 -4.20 4.08
C LYS A 244 7.68 -3.79 3.12
N ASN A 245 6.63 -3.18 3.64
CA ASN A 245 5.45 -2.82 2.86
C ASN A 245 5.19 -1.32 2.97
N LEU A 246 5.09 -0.65 1.83
CA LEU A 246 4.82 0.77 1.73
C LEU A 246 3.63 1.01 0.80
N TYR A 247 2.57 1.60 1.36
CA TYR A 247 1.46 2.16 0.59
C TYR A 247 1.49 3.68 0.71
N TYR A 248 1.38 4.38 -0.42
CA TYR A 248 1.39 5.83 -0.47
C TYR A 248 0.35 6.32 -1.48
N CYS A 249 -0.61 7.12 -1.00
CA CYS A 249 -1.63 7.74 -1.85
C CYS A 249 -1.19 9.16 -2.25
N LYS A 250 -1.44 9.54 -3.50
CA LYS A 250 -1.24 10.88 -4.05
C LYS A 250 0.14 11.49 -3.76
N PRO A 251 1.26 10.76 -3.98
CA PRO A 251 2.56 11.42 -4.01
C PRO A 251 2.60 12.45 -5.14
N SER A 252 2.92 13.71 -4.81
CA SER A 252 3.06 14.80 -5.78
C SER A 252 4.43 15.48 -5.71
N PRO A 253 4.90 16.12 -6.80
CA PRO A 253 6.13 16.90 -6.79
C PRO A 253 6.08 18.04 -5.79
N ASN A 254 7.24 18.48 -5.30
CA ASN A 254 7.29 19.70 -4.49
C ASN A 254 7.41 20.91 -5.40
N ARG A 255 6.29 21.37 -5.99
CA ARG A 255 6.29 22.42 -7.02
C ARG A 255 6.96 23.72 -6.56
N GLU A 256 6.81 24.10 -5.29
CA GLU A 256 7.46 25.31 -4.77
C GLU A 256 8.99 25.21 -4.79
N ASP A 257 9.55 24.05 -4.42
CA ASP A 257 11.00 23.81 -4.43
C ASP A 257 11.52 23.52 -5.85
N GLU A 258 10.69 22.95 -6.73
CA GLU A 258 11.06 22.55 -8.10
C GLU A 258 11.11 23.75 -9.07
N GLU A 259 10.40 24.84 -8.76
CA GLU A 259 10.45 26.10 -9.50
C GLU A 259 11.65 26.99 -9.12
N ASP A 260 12.40 26.65 -8.06
CA ASP A 260 13.59 27.38 -7.63
C ASP A 260 14.79 27.14 -8.59
N GLU A 261 15.51 28.21 -8.95
CA GLU A 261 16.70 28.14 -9.83
C GLU A 261 17.83 27.24 -9.27
N ASP A 262 17.84 27.04 -7.94
CA ASP A 262 18.80 26.19 -7.22
C ASP A 262 18.26 24.77 -6.93
N PHE A 263 17.16 24.36 -7.58
CA PHE A 263 16.56 23.04 -7.38
C PHE A 263 17.55 21.92 -7.68
N GLU A 264 17.77 21.05 -6.69
CA GLU A 264 18.55 19.84 -6.85
C GLU A 264 17.72 18.62 -6.45
N PHE A 265 17.15 17.94 -7.46
CA PHE A 265 16.35 16.73 -7.32
C PHE A 265 16.92 15.73 -6.29
N TYR A 266 18.21 15.40 -6.42
CA TYR A 266 18.88 14.45 -5.55
C TYR A 266 19.06 14.95 -4.12
N LYS A 267 19.08 16.28 -3.89
CA LYS A 267 19.10 16.86 -2.54
C LYS A 267 17.73 16.88 -1.90
N LEU A 268 16.65 17.05 -2.66
CA LEU A 268 15.28 17.07 -2.15
C LEU A 268 14.81 15.66 -1.76
N TYR A 269 14.86 14.72 -2.72
CA TYR A 269 14.25 13.41 -2.54
C TYR A 269 15.17 12.41 -1.83
N ARG A 270 16.49 12.45 -2.08
CA ARG A 270 17.51 11.61 -1.43
C ARG A 270 17.13 10.12 -1.31
N LEU A 271 16.67 9.47 -2.38
CA LEU A 271 16.25 8.07 -2.27
C LEU A 271 17.44 7.13 -1.92
N PRO A 272 17.23 6.09 -1.08
CA PRO A 272 18.28 5.16 -0.64
C PRO A 272 18.67 4.13 -1.70
N THR A 273 19.39 4.54 -2.75
CA THR A 273 19.83 3.65 -3.84
C THR A 273 20.45 2.34 -3.32
N GLY A 274 19.85 1.20 -3.70
CA GLY A 274 20.30 -0.16 -3.41
C GLY A 274 20.31 -0.56 -1.94
N THR A 275 19.73 0.24 -1.03
CA THR A 275 19.85 0.01 0.42
C THR A 275 18.50 -0.11 1.14
N SER A 276 17.39 0.32 0.53
CA SER A 276 16.08 0.15 1.14
C SER A 276 15.73 -1.32 1.34
N SER A 277 15.15 -1.64 2.48
CA SER A 277 14.70 -2.99 2.82
C SER A 277 13.32 -3.34 2.27
N VAL A 278 12.66 -2.39 1.59
CA VAL A 278 11.29 -2.54 1.10
C VAL A 278 11.15 -3.74 0.15
N GLU A 279 10.10 -4.52 0.36
CA GLU A 279 9.77 -5.72 -0.41
C GLU A 279 8.53 -5.47 -1.29
N SER A 280 7.61 -4.60 -0.85
CA SER A 280 6.38 -4.27 -1.58
C SER A 280 6.10 -2.76 -1.54
N ILE A 281 5.86 -2.18 -2.72
CA ILE A 281 5.41 -0.80 -2.90
C ILE A 281 4.06 -0.79 -3.60
N PHE A 282 3.11 -0.03 -3.06
CA PHE A 282 1.84 0.30 -3.71
C PHE A 282 1.72 1.81 -3.81
N LEU A 283 1.86 2.34 -5.03
CA LEU A 283 1.61 3.74 -5.34
C LEU A 283 0.17 3.92 -5.79
N ASP A 284 -0.57 4.73 -5.05
CA ASP A 284 -1.97 4.97 -5.34
C ASP A 284 -2.19 6.40 -5.80
N CYS A 285 -2.65 6.57 -7.04
CA CYS A 285 -2.94 7.86 -7.64
C CYS A 285 -1.74 8.84 -7.59
N PRO A 286 -0.51 8.47 -8.01
CA PRO A 286 0.57 9.45 -8.11
C PRO A 286 0.15 10.61 -9.02
N ASP A 287 0.68 11.80 -8.74
CA ASP A 287 0.37 13.02 -9.48
C ASP A 287 1.65 13.65 -10.03
N ASN A 288 1.82 13.61 -11.35
CA ASN A 288 2.89 14.27 -12.12
C ASN A 288 4.29 14.22 -11.49
N LEU A 289 4.72 13.07 -10.98
CA LEU A 289 6.09 12.87 -10.50
C LEU A 289 7.05 12.80 -11.70
N PRO A 290 8.26 13.37 -11.62
CA PRO A 290 9.20 13.41 -12.74
C PRO A 290 9.82 12.02 -13.02
N GLU A 291 10.30 11.81 -14.25
CA GLU A 291 11.02 10.58 -14.67
C GLU A 291 12.14 10.20 -13.69
N GLU A 292 12.96 11.17 -13.26
CA GLU A 292 14.06 10.93 -12.33
C GLU A 292 13.58 10.39 -10.98
N PHE A 293 12.35 10.71 -10.58
CA PHE A 293 11.73 10.12 -9.39
C PHE A 293 11.46 8.64 -9.56
N TYR A 294 10.93 8.22 -10.71
CA TYR A 294 10.62 6.82 -10.97
C TYR A 294 11.90 5.99 -11.11
N ASP A 295 12.94 6.48 -11.79
CA ASP A 295 14.24 5.80 -11.87
C ASP A 295 14.89 5.66 -10.48
N ALA A 296 14.90 6.74 -9.69
CA ALA A 296 15.44 6.71 -8.34
C ALA A 296 14.62 5.79 -7.42
N LEU A 297 13.29 5.73 -7.59
CA LEU A 297 12.39 4.85 -6.84
C LEU A 297 12.64 3.39 -7.17
N ALA A 298 12.80 3.06 -8.46
CA ALA A 298 13.19 1.72 -8.90
C ALA A 298 14.57 1.32 -8.36
N SER A 299 15.49 2.28 -8.25
CA SER A 299 16.85 2.04 -7.76
C SER A 299 16.97 1.93 -6.24
N ALA A 300 15.96 2.33 -5.46
CA ALA A 300 16.04 2.36 -3.99
C ALA A 300 16.06 0.98 -3.29
N PRO A 301 15.22 0.00 -3.67
CA PRO A 301 15.17 -1.30 -3.01
C PRO A 301 16.42 -2.15 -3.25
N LYS A 302 16.83 -2.93 -2.24
CA LYS A 302 17.85 -3.98 -2.41
C LYS A 302 17.31 -5.28 -3.02
N GLY A 303 15.98 -5.41 -3.10
CA GLY A 303 15.31 -6.66 -3.44
C GLY A 303 13.79 -6.54 -3.43
N LEU A 304 13.26 -5.72 -4.33
CA LEU A 304 11.81 -5.52 -4.49
C LEU A 304 11.14 -6.80 -5.00
N ASP A 305 10.03 -7.21 -4.37
CA ASP A 305 9.23 -8.39 -4.74
C ASP A 305 7.94 -8.02 -5.48
N THR A 306 7.26 -6.97 -5.01
CA THR A 306 5.96 -6.54 -5.53
C THR A 306 5.94 -5.03 -5.75
N PHE A 307 5.57 -4.61 -6.96
CA PHE A 307 5.25 -3.23 -7.28
C PHE A 307 3.83 -3.14 -7.83
N ALA A 308 3.03 -2.24 -7.26
CA ALA A 308 1.70 -1.94 -7.73
C ALA A 308 1.52 -0.44 -7.91
N ILE A 309 0.90 -0.04 -9.02
CA ILE A 309 0.55 1.34 -9.30
C ILE A 309 -0.91 1.43 -9.72
N ARG A 310 -1.60 2.47 -9.27
CA ARG A 310 -3.01 2.69 -9.60
C ARG A 310 -3.27 4.14 -10.04
N ALA A 311 -3.90 4.35 -11.19
CA ALA A 311 -4.40 5.68 -11.57
C ALA A 311 -5.68 6.07 -10.78
N THR A 312 -5.96 7.37 -10.65
CA THR A 312 -7.20 7.88 -10.03
C THR A 312 -8.44 7.26 -10.63
N CYS A 313 -8.57 7.40 -11.94
CA CYS A 313 -9.58 6.76 -12.76
C CYS A 313 -8.97 6.41 -14.12
N SER A 314 -9.76 5.77 -14.99
CA SER A 314 -9.31 5.33 -16.31
C SER A 314 -9.43 6.39 -17.42
N TYR A 315 -9.75 7.64 -17.07
CA TYR A 315 -10.11 8.72 -18.03
C TYR A 315 -9.41 10.06 -17.78
N GLU A 316 -8.80 10.24 -16.62
CA GLU A 316 -8.01 11.43 -16.30
C GLU A 316 -6.55 11.09 -16.53
N HIS A 317 -5.94 11.75 -17.51
CA HIS A 317 -4.58 11.52 -17.97
C HIS A 317 -3.60 12.42 -17.20
N ILE A 318 -3.25 12.00 -15.98
CA ILE A 318 -2.58 12.86 -14.99
C ILE A 318 -1.06 12.56 -14.88
N LEU A 319 -0.55 11.61 -15.66
CA LEU A 319 0.79 11.07 -15.44
C LEU A 319 1.62 11.08 -16.71
N ASN A 320 2.73 11.81 -16.66
CA ASN A 320 3.82 11.71 -17.64
C ASN A 320 4.84 10.68 -17.14
N ASP A 321 5.63 10.13 -18.05
CA ASP A 321 6.85 9.33 -17.78
C ASP A 321 6.68 8.03 -16.98
N VAL A 322 5.46 7.52 -16.75
CA VAL A 322 5.26 6.23 -16.04
C VAL A 322 5.84 5.06 -16.85
N ASP A 323 5.95 5.20 -18.16
CA ASP A 323 6.54 4.22 -19.07
C ASP A 323 8.01 3.92 -18.69
N SER A 324 8.74 4.97 -18.29
CA SER A 324 10.13 4.88 -17.80
C SER A 324 10.25 4.00 -16.56
N LEU A 325 9.21 3.96 -15.72
CA LEU A 325 9.21 3.20 -14.47
C LEU A 325 9.29 1.70 -14.73
N VAL A 326 8.61 1.18 -15.76
CA VAL A 326 8.65 -0.25 -16.07
C VAL A 326 10.03 -0.65 -16.56
N SER A 327 10.61 0.15 -17.45
CA SER A 327 11.99 -0.02 -17.92
C SER A 327 13.00 0.05 -16.76
N ALA A 328 12.88 1.04 -15.88
CA ALA A 328 13.73 1.19 -14.70
C ALA A 328 13.57 0.01 -13.73
N LEU A 329 12.35 -0.46 -13.49
CA LEU A 329 12.11 -1.64 -12.66
C LEU A 329 12.72 -2.90 -13.28
N ALA A 330 12.64 -3.04 -14.60
CA ALA A 330 13.18 -4.19 -15.33
C ALA A 330 14.71 -4.25 -15.24
N ASP A 331 15.40 -3.10 -15.36
CA ASP A 331 16.85 -2.99 -15.23
C ASP A 331 17.32 -3.14 -13.77
N LYS A 332 16.67 -2.45 -12.82
CA LYS A 332 17.14 -2.37 -11.43
C LYS A 332 16.63 -3.52 -10.55
N ASN A 333 15.50 -4.13 -10.88
CA ASN A 333 14.84 -5.18 -10.10
C ASN A 333 14.43 -6.39 -10.95
N PRO A 334 15.37 -7.08 -11.63
CA PRO A 334 15.05 -8.28 -12.42
C PRO A 334 14.40 -9.39 -11.59
N GLN A 335 14.60 -9.40 -10.27
CA GLN A 335 13.99 -10.34 -9.33
C GLN A 335 12.52 -10.04 -8.96
N LEU A 336 11.92 -8.97 -9.50
CA LEU A 336 10.54 -8.58 -9.22
C LEU A 336 9.59 -9.73 -9.58
N LYS A 337 8.67 -10.07 -8.67
CA LYS A 337 7.70 -11.16 -8.87
C LYS A 337 6.35 -10.67 -9.35
N ARG A 338 5.97 -9.45 -9.00
CA ARG A 338 4.64 -8.89 -9.31
C ARG A 338 4.78 -7.45 -9.75
N LEU A 339 4.29 -7.15 -10.95
CA LEU A 339 4.16 -5.80 -11.48
C LEU A 339 2.70 -5.58 -11.89
N ILE A 340 1.94 -4.89 -11.04
CA ILE A 340 0.49 -4.77 -11.19
C ILE A 340 0.08 -3.32 -11.43
N VAL A 341 -0.57 -3.11 -12.56
CA VAL A 341 -1.15 -1.84 -12.98
C VAL A 341 -2.68 -1.89 -12.82
N TYR A 342 -3.23 -0.92 -12.10
CA TYR A 342 -4.66 -0.71 -11.91
C TYR A 342 -5.09 0.61 -12.54
N ASN A 343 -6.29 0.64 -13.12
CA ASN A 343 -6.80 1.78 -13.91
C ASN A 343 -5.79 2.26 -14.97
N GLY A 344 -5.07 1.33 -15.63
CA GLY A 344 -3.90 1.65 -16.46
C GLY A 344 -4.14 2.69 -17.56
N MET A 345 -5.36 2.76 -18.10
CA MET A 345 -5.74 3.79 -19.11
C MET A 345 -5.56 5.23 -18.62
N GLY A 346 -5.64 5.47 -17.31
CA GLY A 346 -5.42 6.81 -16.72
C GLY A 346 -3.98 7.09 -16.30
N LEU A 347 -3.04 6.17 -16.55
CA LEU A 347 -1.61 6.41 -16.31
C LEU A 347 -0.92 7.11 -17.49
N GLY A 348 -1.65 7.38 -18.58
CA GLY A 348 -1.12 8.12 -19.73
C GLY A 348 -1.26 9.64 -19.59
N SER A 349 -0.64 10.36 -20.53
CA SER A 349 -0.66 11.82 -20.66
C SER A 349 -1.67 12.28 -21.72
N GLU A 350 -2.32 13.43 -21.50
CA GLU A 350 -3.19 14.05 -22.53
C GLU A 350 -2.43 14.36 -23.83
N TYR A 351 -1.12 14.58 -23.73
CA TYR A 351 -0.26 14.99 -24.84
C TYR A 351 0.55 13.83 -25.45
N GLU A 352 1.00 12.88 -24.62
CA GLU A 352 1.88 11.78 -25.05
C GLU A 352 1.13 10.47 -25.30
N GLY A 353 -0.14 10.38 -24.92
CA GLY A 353 -1.01 9.23 -25.19
C GLY A 353 -1.19 8.30 -24.00
N VAL A 354 -1.67 7.08 -24.27
CA VAL A 354 -1.95 6.07 -23.23
C VAL A 354 -0.62 5.48 -22.72
N PHE A 355 -0.53 5.22 -21.41
CA PHE A 355 0.56 4.46 -20.80
C PHE A 355 0.85 3.19 -21.60
N SER A 356 2.07 3.07 -22.12
CA SER A 356 2.49 2.01 -23.04
C SER A 356 3.61 1.19 -22.43
N CYS A 357 3.37 -0.11 -22.27
CA CYS A 357 4.36 -1.07 -21.81
C CYS A 357 4.32 -2.30 -22.72
N PRO A 358 5.02 -2.25 -23.86
CA PRO A 358 5.09 -3.38 -24.78
C PRO A 358 5.63 -4.63 -24.08
N PRO A 359 5.17 -5.84 -24.46
CA PRO A 359 5.73 -7.11 -24.01
C PRO A 359 7.26 -7.18 -23.91
N SER A 360 7.97 -6.52 -24.84
CA SER A 360 9.44 -6.42 -24.84
C SER A 360 10.04 -5.91 -23.54
N ASP A 361 9.36 -5.00 -22.85
CA ASP A 361 9.86 -4.37 -21.62
C ASP A 361 9.87 -5.34 -20.45
N PHE A 362 9.05 -6.39 -20.52
CA PHE A 362 9.00 -7.39 -19.47
C PHE A 362 10.13 -8.44 -19.58
N LYS A 363 10.85 -8.51 -20.71
CA LYS A 363 11.84 -9.58 -20.97
C LYS A 363 12.99 -9.60 -19.97
N CYS A 364 13.36 -8.44 -19.40
CA CYS A 364 14.43 -8.35 -18.41
C CYS A 364 14.01 -8.84 -17.02
N PHE A 365 12.71 -9.08 -16.77
CA PHE A 365 12.27 -9.65 -15.50
C PHE A 365 12.46 -11.17 -15.48
N GLU A 366 13.41 -11.63 -14.68
CA GLU A 366 13.76 -13.05 -14.56
C GLU A 366 12.76 -13.83 -13.68
N ALA A 367 12.11 -13.15 -12.73
CA ALA A 367 11.30 -13.79 -11.69
C ALA A 367 9.80 -13.42 -11.71
N ILE A 368 9.33 -12.68 -12.73
CA ILE A 368 7.93 -12.26 -12.80
C ILE A 368 7.00 -13.47 -12.83
N LYS A 369 5.97 -13.40 -11.97
CA LYS A 369 4.87 -14.36 -11.86
C LYS A 369 3.55 -13.71 -12.21
N HIS A 370 3.31 -12.48 -11.76
CA HIS A 370 2.07 -11.74 -12.03
C HIS A 370 2.39 -10.42 -12.74
N LEU A 371 1.79 -10.20 -13.89
CA LEU A 371 1.94 -8.96 -14.65
C LEU A 371 0.58 -8.42 -15.12
N SER A 372 0.49 -7.10 -15.20
CA SER A 372 -0.60 -6.39 -15.87
C SER A 372 -0.10 -5.80 -17.19
N ILE A 373 -0.89 -5.89 -18.25
CA ILE A 373 -0.54 -5.35 -19.58
C ILE A 373 -1.75 -4.73 -20.28
N GLY A 374 -1.52 -3.64 -21.01
CA GLY A 374 -2.53 -3.03 -21.87
C GLY A 374 -2.88 -3.93 -23.06
N ALA A 375 -4.16 -4.04 -23.38
CA ALA A 375 -4.61 -4.76 -24.58
C ALA A 375 -3.98 -4.17 -25.86
N ASP A 376 -3.91 -2.84 -25.94
CA ASP A 376 -3.34 -2.14 -27.09
C ASP A 376 -1.84 -2.40 -27.25
N ASP A 377 -1.07 -2.37 -26.17
CA ASP A 377 0.39 -2.66 -26.20
C ASP A 377 0.67 -4.06 -26.73
N PHE A 378 -0.09 -5.03 -26.25
CA PHE A 378 0.04 -6.42 -26.69
C PHE A 378 -0.34 -6.62 -28.16
N GLU A 379 -1.41 -5.97 -28.63
CA GLU A 379 -1.85 -6.01 -30.03
C GLU A 379 -0.87 -5.29 -30.96
N ASN A 380 -0.36 -4.12 -30.55
CA ASN A 380 0.57 -3.30 -31.33
C ASN A 380 1.91 -4.02 -31.49
N GLU A 381 2.49 -4.58 -30.43
CA GLU A 381 3.73 -5.34 -30.56
C GLU A 381 3.53 -6.59 -31.41
N GLY A 382 2.45 -7.35 -31.21
CA GLY A 382 2.13 -8.50 -32.05
C GLY A 382 2.03 -8.13 -33.53
N SER A 383 1.44 -6.98 -33.84
CA SER A 383 1.34 -6.47 -35.22
C SER A 383 2.69 -6.08 -35.82
N CYS A 384 3.63 -5.55 -35.02
CA CYS A 384 5.00 -5.28 -35.47
C CYS A 384 5.75 -6.56 -35.83
N HIS A 385 5.37 -7.69 -35.24
CA HIS A 385 5.92 -9.02 -35.51
C HIS A 385 5.11 -9.84 -36.53
N ALA A 386 4.07 -9.26 -37.13
CA ALA A 386 3.31 -9.87 -38.21
C ALA A 386 4.00 -9.66 -39.57
N HIS A 387 4.01 -10.70 -40.40
CA HIS A 387 4.40 -10.60 -41.81
C HIS A 387 3.27 -9.94 -42.64
N GLY A 388 3.14 -8.62 -42.55
CA GLY A 388 2.12 -7.83 -43.24
C GLY A 388 1.19 -7.09 -42.27
N GLN A 389 0.03 -6.61 -42.75
CA GLN A 389 -0.99 -5.97 -41.90
C GLN A 389 -1.99 -6.98 -41.30
N ASP A 390 -1.70 -8.28 -41.39
CA ASP A 390 -2.60 -9.34 -40.95
C ASP A 390 -2.02 -10.08 -39.74
N PRO A 391 -2.67 -10.02 -38.55
CA PRO A 391 -2.21 -10.70 -37.35
C PRO A 391 -2.18 -12.24 -37.46
N ASP A 392 -2.78 -12.85 -38.49
CA ASP A 392 -2.71 -14.30 -38.73
C ASP A 392 -1.32 -14.80 -39.18
N ILE A 393 -0.34 -13.89 -39.36
CA ILE A 393 1.02 -14.20 -39.84
C ILE A 393 2.09 -13.66 -38.87
N VAL A 394 1.86 -13.74 -37.56
CA VAL A 394 2.86 -13.41 -36.55
C VAL A 394 3.92 -14.53 -36.46
N ASP A 395 5.19 -14.15 -36.31
CA ASP A 395 6.29 -15.08 -36.14
C ASP A 395 6.07 -15.98 -34.91
N ASP A 396 6.10 -17.31 -35.11
CA ASP A 396 5.99 -18.31 -34.05
C ASP A 396 7.01 -18.04 -32.93
N GLU A 397 8.22 -17.56 -33.26
CA GLU A 397 9.26 -17.25 -32.28
C GLU A 397 8.84 -16.15 -31.30
N TRP A 398 8.02 -15.19 -31.73
CA TRP A 398 7.52 -14.12 -30.86
C TRP A 398 6.62 -14.69 -29.77
N PHE A 399 5.68 -15.58 -30.09
CA PHE A 399 4.77 -16.18 -29.11
C PHE A 399 5.53 -16.96 -28.02
N HIS A 400 6.69 -17.55 -28.34
CA HIS A 400 7.51 -18.28 -27.38
C HIS A 400 8.26 -17.38 -26.38
N ASN A 401 8.43 -16.10 -26.72
CA ASN A 401 9.30 -15.18 -25.98
C ASN A 401 8.61 -13.86 -25.56
N VAL A 402 7.29 -13.75 -25.75
CA VAL A 402 6.53 -12.54 -25.46
C VAL A 402 6.44 -12.23 -23.96
N PHE A 403 6.42 -13.23 -23.08
CA PHE A 403 6.39 -13.04 -21.63
C PHE A 403 7.58 -13.72 -20.93
N PRO A 404 7.87 -13.35 -19.67
CA PRO A 404 8.78 -14.11 -18.84
C PRO A 404 8.34 -15.57 -18.67
N PRO A 405 9.27 -16.55 -18.65
CA PRO A 405 8.94 -17.98 -18.66
C PRO A 405 8.21 -18.45 -17.41
N ASN A 406 8.38 -17.74 -16.29
CA ASN A 406 7.82 -18.08 -14.98
C ASN A 406 6.44 -17.44 -14.72
N VAL A 407 5.82 -16.84 -15.74
CA VAL A 407 4.53 -16.16 -15.59
C VAL A 407 3.44 -17.16 -15.19
N GLU A 408 2.71 -16.82 -14.12
CA GLU A 408 1.60 -17.61 -13.59
C GLU A 408 0.24 -16.94 -13.85
N ALA A 409 0.20 -15.61 -13.87
CA ALA A 409 -1.02 -14.85 -14.13
C ALA A 409 -0.78 -13.57 -14.92
N ILE A 410 -1.68 -13.33 -15.89
CA ILE A 410 -1.67 -12.13 -16.74
C ILE A 410 -2.99 -11.41 -16.57
N TYR A 411 -2.96 -10.13 -16.21
CA TYR A 411 -4.12 -9.25 -16.21
C TYR A 411 -4.07 -8.32 -17.42
N VAL A 412 -5.02 -8.47 -18.34
CA VAL A 412 -5.13 -7.63 -19.53
C VAL A 412 -6.20 -6.57 -19.30
N TRP A 413 -5.84 -5.30 -19.51
CA TRP A 413 -6.71 -4.16 -19.27
C TRP A 413 -6.81 -3.22 -20.47
N GLY A 414 -7.78 -2.31 -20.42
CA GLY A 414 -7.96 -1.27 -21.43
C GLY A 414 -8.76 -1.71 -22.66
N GLY A 415 -8.71 -0.89 -23.69
CA GLY A 415 -9.37 -1.15 -24.96
C GLY A 415 -8.45 -1.83 -25.96
N SER A 416 -9.00 -2.77 -26.72
CA SER A 416 -8.38 -3.22 -27.97
C SER A 416 -8.69 -2.19 -29.07
N VAL A 417 -7.65 -1.58 -29.64
CA VAL A 417 -7.76 -0.40 -30.53
C VAL A 417 -7.37 -0.73 -31.97
N TYR A 418 -6.82 -1.91 -32.26
CA TYR A 418 -6.35 -2.26 -33.60
C TYR A 418 -7.41 -2.00 -34.69
N ARG A 419 -7.04 -1.15 -35.67
CA ARG A 419 -7.90 -0.70 -36.78
C ARG A 419 -7.63 -1.51 -38.06
N GLY A 420 -7.81 -2.83 -38.00
CA GLY A 420 -8.09 -3.60 -39.21
C GLY A 420 -9.51 -3.26 -39.69
N TYR A 421 -9.69 -2.84 -40.94
CA TYR A 421 -10.98 -2.30 -41.43
C TYR A 421 -12.16 -3.30 -41.42
N GLU A 422 -11.93 -4.58 -41.12
CA GLU A 422 -12.93 -5.66 -41.25
C GLU A 422 -13.01 -6.66 -40.07
N ILE A 423 -12.15 -6.54 -39.05
CA ILE A 423 -12.07 -7.50 -37.92
C ILE A 423 -12.71 -6.89 -36.65
N GLU A 424 -13.50 -7.66 -35.89
CA GLU A 424 -13.99 -7.17 -34.59
C GLU A 424 -12.77 -6.97 -33.67
N ARG A 425 -12.59 -5.78 -33.07
CA ARG A 425 -11.35 -5.42 -32.36
C ARG A 425 -10.84 -6.50 -31.37
N SER A 426 -11.73 -7.13 -30.59
CA SER A 426 -11.33 -8.20 -29.67
C SER A 426 -10.90 -9.53 -30.31
N GLU A 427 -11.14 -9.75 -31.59
CA GLU A 427 -10.72 -10.97 -32.30
C GLU A 427 -9.20 -11.03 -32.48
N THR A 428 -8.53 -9.89 -32.65
CA THR A 428 -7.06 -9.83 -32.70
C THR A 428 -6.46 -10.25 -31.36
N LEU A 429 -6.85 -9.61 -30.25
CA LEU A 429 -6.41 -10.02 -28.91
C LEU A 429 -6.79 -11.47 -28.59
N ASP A 430 -8.00 -11.93 -28.95
CA ASP A 430 -8.43 -13.31 -28.75
C ASP A 430 -7.55 -14.31 -29.53
N PHE A 431 -7.15 -13.96 -30.76
CA PHE A 431 -6.22 -14.75 -31.53
C PHE A 431 -4.82 -14.78 -30.89
N LEU A 432 -4.24 -13.61 -30.61
CA LEU A 432 -2.88 -13.52 -30.08
C LEU A 432 -2.74 -14.24 -28.73
N LEU A 433 -3.68 -14.05 -27.80
CA LEU A 433 -3.68 -14.76 -26.52
C LEU A 433 -3.86 -16.28 -26.69
N SER A 434 -4.67 -16.72 -27.66
CA SER A 434 -4.80 -18.13 -27.96
C SER A 434 -3.48 -18.74 -28.44
N GLN A 435 -2.74 -18.04 -29.31
CA GLN A 435 -1.44 -18.51 -29.82
C GLN A 435 -0.36 -18.53 -28.72
N VAL A 436 -0.35 -17.54 -27.81
CA VAL A 436 0.51 -17.58 -26.61
C VAL A 436 0.29 -18.86 -25.80
N ILE A 437 -0.97 -19.25 -25.57
CA ILE A 437 -1.28 -20.48 -24.84
C ILE A 437 -0.88 -21.72 -25.64
N GLU A 438 -1.20 -21.74 -26.94
CA GLU A 438 -0.95 -22.90 -27.82
C GLU A 438 0.54 -23.13 -28.10
N SER A 439 1.39 -22.11 -28.01
CA SER A 439 2.85 -22.24 -28.10
C SER A 439 3.42 -23.20 -27.06
N GLY A 440 2.76 -23.34 -25.90
CA GLY A 440 3.22 -24.18 -24.81
C GLY A 440 4.51 -23.69 -24.12
N ALA A 441 4.98 -22.48 -24.42
CA ALA A 441 6.18 -21.89 -23.82
C ALA A 441 6.00 -21.63 -22.31
N TYR A 442 4.80 -21.22 -21.89
CA TYR A 442 4.48 -20.78 -20.52
C TYR A 442 3.87 -21.90 -19.67
N LYS A 443 4.69 -22.83 -19.20
CA LYS A 443 4.24 -24.03 -18.44
C LYS A 443 3.61 -23.70 -17.09
N ASP A 444 4.01 -22.58 -16.50
CA ASP A 444 3.52 -22.14 -15.20
C ASP A 444 2.26 -21.28 -15.28
N LEU A 445 1.85 -20.87 -16.49
CA LEU A 445 0.66 -20.05 -16.69
C LEU A 445 -0.59 -20.76 -16.16
N LYS A 446 -1.31 -20.11 -15.24
CA LYS A 446 -2.53 -20.66 -14.62
C LYS A 446 -3.77 -19.88 -14.99
N VAL A 447 -3.67 -18.56 -15.16
CA VAL A 447 -4.84 -17.71 -15.40
C VAL A 447 -4.53 -16.49 -16.26
N ILE A 448 -5.45 -16.16 -17.17
CA ILE A 448 -5.46 -14.87 -17.89
C ILE A 448 -6.78 -14.18 -17.61
N TYR A 449 -6.72 -12.92 -17.18
CA TYR A 449 -7.89 -12.08 -16.90
C TYR A 449 -8.11 -11.10 -18.05
N VAL A 450 -9.24 -11.24 -18.73
CA VAL A 450 -9.65 -10.41 -19.89
C VAL A 450 -10.99 -9.72 -19.67
N GLU A 451 -11.59 -9.88 -18.49
CA GLU A 451 -12.89 -9.33 -18.10
C GLU A 451 -13.00 -7.81 -18.34
N ASN A 452 -11.93 -7.06 -18.05
CA ASN A 452 -11.89 -5.62 -18.24
C ASN A 452 -12.04 -5.24 -19.72
N VAL A 453 -11.24 -5.88 -20.60
CA VAL A 453 -11.26 -5.67 -22.05
C VAL A 453 -12.62 -6.06 -22.64
N GLU A 454 -13.19 -7.16 -22.17
CA GLU A 454 -14.51 -7.61 -22.58
C GLU A 454 -15.61 -6.58 -22.24
N GLY A 455 -15.51 -5.97 -21.05
CA GLY A 455 -16.40 -4.93 -20.55
C GLY A 455 -16.23 -3.57 -21.25
N TRP A 456 -15.06 -3.29 -21.82
CA TRP A 456 -14.73 -2.00 -22.46
C TRP A 456 -15.66 -1.63 -23.64
N ALA A 457 -16.25 -2.63 -24.31
CA ALA A 457 -17.22 -2.40 -25.37
C ALA A 457 -18.43 -1.57 -24.89
N CYS A 458 -18.85 -1.73 -23.63
CA CYS A 458 -19.94 -0.95 -23.05
C CYS A 458 -19.58 0.54 -22.88
N TRP A 459 -18.31 0.86 -22.62
CA TRP A 459 -17.86 2.21 -22.24
C TRP A 459 -17.64 3.09 -23.47
N SER A 460 -17.41 2.48 -24.62
CA SER A 460 -17.24 3.17 -25.91
C SER A 460 -18.56 3.43 -26.66
N GLY A 461 -19.71 3.28 -25.99
CA GLY A 461 -21.05 3.54 -26.58
C GLY A 461 -21.44 2.56 -27.68
N ARG A 462 -20.80 1.38 -27.73
CA ARG A 462 -21.01 0.38 -28.79
C ARG A 462 -22.25 -0.49 -28.50
N PRO A 463 -22.89 -1.06 -29.54
CA PRO A 463 -23.99 -1.99 -29.36
C PRO A 463 -23.56 -3.23 -28.56
N THR A 464 -24.51 -3.80 -27.83
CA THR A 464 -24.32 -5.05 -27.08
C THR A 464 -23.83 -6.17 -28.00
N ARG A 465 -22.88 -6.97 -27.49
CA ARG A 465 -22.29 -8.08 -28.26
C ARG A 465 -23.34 -9.16 -28.51
N LYS A 466 -23.37 -9.68 -29.74
CA LYS A 466 -24.28 -10.78 -30.15
C LYS A 466 -23.66 -12.17 -29.99
N GLN A 467 -22.37 -12.24 -29.71
CA GLN A 467 -21.60 -13.47 -29.51
C GLN A 467 -20.65 -13.30 -28.33
N LEU A 468 -20.27 -14.41 -27.69
CA LEU A 468 -19.29 -14.40 -26.60
C LEU A 468 -17.92 -13.99 -27.14
N ALA A 469 -17.22 -13.12 -26.42
CA ALA A 469 -15.83 -12.77 -26.69
C ALA A 469 -14.86 -13.86 -26.19
N PHE A 470 -13.61 -13.78 -26.64
CA PHE A 470 -12.50 -14.61 -26.16
C PHE A 470 -12.70 -16.13 -26.34
N GLN A 471 -13.41 -16.54 -27.41
CA GLN A 471 -13.73 -17.95 -27.64
C GLN A 471 -12.50 -18.78 -28.01
N LYS A 472 -11.59 -18.24 -28.82
CA LYS A 472 -10.35 -18.94 -29.22
C LYS A 472 -9.45 -19.15 -28.00
N THR A 473 -9.23 -18.08 -27.24
CA THR A 473 -8.44 -18.09 -26.00
C THR A 473 -9.05 -19.04 -24.97
N THR A 474 -10.37 -19.02 -24.78
CA THR A 474 -11.05 -19.93 -23.85
C THR A 474 -10.91 -21.40 -24.27
N ALA A 475 -10.98 -21.70 -25.57
CA ALA A 475 -10.76 -23.05 -26.08
C ALA A 475 -9.32 -23.51 -25.87
N ALA A 476 -8.34 -22.66 -26.21
CA ALA A 476 -6.92 -22.92 -25.99
C ALA A 476 -6.61 -23.14 -24.50
N GLY A 477 -7.13 -22.26 -23.62
CA GLY A 477 -6.97 -22.37 -22.18
C GLY A 477 -7.55 -23.66 -21.61
N ARG A 478 -8.76 -24.06 -22.05
CA ARG A 478 -9.36 -25.34 -21.64
C ARG A 478 -8.49 -26.54 -22.02
N LYS A 479 -7.87 -26.51 -23.20
CA LYS A 479 -6.96 -27.58 -23.68
C LYS A 479 -5.65 -27.62 -22.90
N ALA A 480 -5.10 -26.46 -22.56
CA ALA A 480 -3.82 -26.32 -21.86
C ALA A 480 -3.92 -26.37 -20.31
N GLY A 481 -5.13 -26.29 -19.75
CA GLY A 481 -5.34 -26.18 -18.31
C GLY A 481 -5.12 -24.77 -17.75
N VAL A 482 -5.20 -23.75 -18.62
CA VAL A 482 -5.13 -22.32 -18.25
C VAL A 482 -6.54 -21.76 -18.13
N HIS A 483 -6.85 -21.12 -17.00
CA HIS A 483 -8.17 -20.53 -16.78
C HIS A 483 -8.27 -19.15 -17.44
N ILE A 484 -9.29 -18.94 -18.26
CA ILE A 484 -9.53 -17.65 -18.93
C ILE A 484 -10.71 -16.97 -18.25
N CYS A 485 -10.39 -15.92 -17.48
CA CYS A 485 -11.34 -15.12 -16.73
C CYS A 485 -12.05 -14.11 -17.64
N THR A 486 -13.28 -14.43 -17.99
CA THR A 486 -14.22 -13.56 -18.73
C THR A 486 -15.38 -13.15 -17.82
N LEU A 487 -16.23 -12.22 -18.25
CA LEU A 487 -17.46 -11.81 -17.58
C LEU A 487 -18.41 -12.99 -17.33
N MET A 488 -18.41 -13.99 -18.22
CA MET A 488 -19.26 -15.19 -18.12
C MET A 488 -18.55 -16.39 -17.49
N ASN A 489 -17.22 -16.37 -17.36
CA ASN A 489 -16.41 -17.44 -16.77
C ASN A 489 -15.41 -16.85 -15.77
N ARG A 490 -15.82 -16.72 -14.50
CA ARG A 490 -15.06 -15.98 -13.45
C ARG A 490 -14.42 -16.87 -12.37
N GLY A 491 -14.63 -18.18 -12.45
CA GLY A 491 -14.27 -19.15 -11.42
C GLY A 491 -12.79 -19.56 -11.45
N ASP A 492 -11.89 -18.66 -11.08
CA ASP A 492 -10.43 -18.84 -11.14
C ASP A 492 -9.81 -19.60 -9.95
N GLY A 493 -10.62 -20.29 -9.14
CA GLY A 493 -10.15 -20.98 -7.93
C GLY A 493 -9.66 -20.05 -6.81
N GLY A 494 -9.91 -18.74 -6.90
CA GLY A 494 -9.46 -17.75 -5.92
C GLY A 494 -8.08 -17.18 -6.19
N TYR A 495 -7.53 -17.38 -7.39
CA TYR A 495 -6.18 -16.92 -7.77
C TYR A 495 -6.05 -15.39 -7.69
N TRP A 496 -7.14 -14.64 -7.91
CA TRP A 496 -7.23 -13.19 -7.73
C TRP A 496 -6.76 -12.70 -6.35
N LYS A 497 -6.78 -13.55 -5.30
CA LYS A 497 -6.33 -13.19 -3.94
C LYS A 497 -4.84 -12.91 -3.84
N ASN A 498 -4.06 -13.32 -4.83
CA ASN A 498 -2.61 -13.12 -4.85
C ASN A 498 -2.21 -11.72 -5.33
N PHE A 499 -3.16 -10.94 -5.88
CA PHE A 499 -2.92 -9.59 -6.36
C PHE A 499 -2.89 -8.59 -5.17
N PRO A 500 -2.00 -7.58 -5.23
CA PRO A 500 -1.91 -6.54 -4.21
C PRO A 500 -3.17 -5.68 -4.24
N ALA A 501 -3.79 -5.44 -3.09
CA ALA A 501 -5.02 -4.65 -3.00
C ALA A 501 -4.74 -3.27 -2.41
N LYS A 502 -5.46 -2.26 -2.89
CA LYS A 502 -5.50 -0.95 -2.26
C LYS A 502 -6.03 -1.09 -0.81
N PRO A 503 -5.32 -0.56 0.19
CA PRO A 503 -5.85 -0.45 1.54
C PRO A 503 -7.17 0.31 1.59
N ASP A 504 -8.09 -0.19 2.39
CA ASP A 504 -9.42 0.38 2.60
C ASP A 504 -9.70 0.55 4.10
N ARG A 505 -10.92 0.99 4.41
CA ARG A 505 -11.35 1.23 5.79
C ARG A 505 -11.16 0.01 6.69
N PHE A 506 -11.22 -1.21 6.17
CA PHE A 506 -11.09 -2.43 6.98
C PHE A 506 -9.64 -2.74 7.36
N ASP A 507 -8.66 -2.04 6.78
CA ASP A 507 -7.27 -2.07 7.26
C ASP A 507 -7.04 -1.19 8.48
N LEU A 508 -7.96 -0.27 8.77
CA LEU A 508 -8.02 0.48 10.02
C LEU A 508 -8.77 -0.35 11.08
N LYS A 509 -8.07 -0.65 12.18
CA LYS A 509 -8.46 -1.54 13.26
C LYS A 509 -9.05 -0.81 14.46
N THR A 510 -9.00 0.52 14.47
CA THR A 510 -9.63 1.37 15.48
C THR A 510 -10.84 2.14 14.92
N GLY A 511 -11.57 2.83 15.80
CA GLY A 511 -12.72 3.64 15.41
C GLY A 511 -13.88 2.82 14.84
N PRO A 512 -14.75 3.44 14.03
CA PRO A 512 -15.91 2.78 13.40
C PRO A 512 -15.49 1.81 12.30
N CYS A 513 -14.23 1.87 11.85
CA CYS A 513 -13.65 1.01 10.83
C CYS A 513 -13.37 -0.40 11.32
N ARG A 514 -13.35 -0.59 12.65
CA ARG A 514 -13.08 -1.88 13.28
C ARG A 514 -14.08 -2.93 12.81
N GLY A 515 -13.61 -3.86 11.99
CA GLY A 515 -14.46 -4.92 11.45
C GLY A 515 -13.69 -5.87 10.55
N LYS A 516 -14.43 -6.77 9.91
CA LYS A 516 -13.93 -7.61 8.82
C LYS A 516 -14.60 -7.16 7.53
N ARG A 517 -13.87 -7.27 6.42
CA ARG A 517 -14.46 -7.14 5.09
C ARG A 517 -15.63 -8.13 4.94
N PRO A 518 -16.74 -7.74 4.29
CA PRO A 518 -17.82 -8.66 3.97
C PRO A 518 -17.31 -9.87 3.16
N ALA A 519 -17.90 -11.04 3.39
CA ALA A 519 -17.41 -12.28 2.79
C ALA A 519 -17.72 -12.40 1.28
N ASP A 520 -18.70 -11.66 0.81
CA ASP A 520 -19.14 -11.54 -0.59
C ASP A 520 -18.30 -10.53 -1.40
N TRP A 521 -17.39 -9.79 -0.76
CA TRP A 521 -16.51 -8.85 -1.45
C TRP A 521 -15.37 -9.57 -2.16
N ARG A 522 -15.07 -9.09 -3.37
CA ARG A 522 -13.93 -9.54 -4.19
C ARG A 522 -13.02 -8.34 -4.48
N LEU A 523 -11.74 -8.62 -4.73
CA LEU A 523 -10.85 -7.64 -5.32
C LEU A 523 -11.25 -7.40 -6.78
N ASN A 524 -11.58 -6.17 -7.11
CA ASN A 524 -11.78 -5.76 -8.49
C ASN A 524 -10.40 -5.53 -9.12
N LEU A 525 -10.01 -6.36 -10.08
CA LEU A 525 -8.68 -6.31 -10.70
C LEU A 525 -8.47 -5.12 -11.64
N ASP A 526 -9.53 -4.40 -12.01
CA ASP A 526 -9.42 -3.15 -12.75
C ASP A 526 -9.00 -2.00 -11.84
N THR A 527 -9.66 -1.88 -10.70
CA THR A 527 -9.49 -0.75 -9.78
C THR A 527 -8.61 -1.05 -8.58
N GLY A 528 -8.16 -2.29 -8.38
CA GLY A 528 -7.41 -2.74 -7.20
C GLY A 528 -8.17 -2.58 -5.87
N LYS A 529 -9.48 -2.32 -5.91
CA LYS A 529 -10.33 -2.06 -4.74
C LYS A 529 -11.16 -3.28 -4.36
N TRP A 530 -11.38 -3.45 -3.07
CA TRP A 530 -12.38 -4.38 -2.55
C TRP A 530 -13.78 -3.81 -2.73
N GLY A 531 -14.72 -4.66 -3.12
CA GLY A 531 -16.12 -4.26 -3.21
C GLY A 531 -17.06 -5.42 -3.52
N PRO A 532 -18.37 -5.16 -3.50
CA PRO A 532 -19.34 -6.14 -3.94
C PRO A 532 -19.10 -6.49 -5.41
N ASP A 533 -19.11 -7.77 -5.72
CA ASP A 533 -19.04 -8.27 -7.09
C ASP A 533 -20.37 -8.91 -7.47
N CYS A 534 -20.90 -8.56 -8.66
CA CYS A 534 -22.11 -9.18 -9.18
C CYS A 534 -21.89 -10.61 -9.67
N MET A 535 -20.64 -11.07 -9.73
CA MET A 535 -20.25 -12.44 -10.10
C MET A 535 -20.82 -12.87 -11.47
N GLY A 536 -20.95 -11.94 -12.41
CA GLY A 536 -21.53 -12.24 -13.72
C GLY A 536 -23.01 -12.62 -13.65
N CYS A 537 -23.81 -11.96 -12.81
CA CYS A 537 -25.20 -12.36 -12.57
C CYS A 537 -26.10 -12.37 -13.82
N GLY A 538 -25.75 -11.66 -14.89
CA GLY A 538 -26.54 -11.59 -16.12
C GLY A 538 -27.85 -10.81 -16.01
N GLU A 539 -28.06 -10.10 -14.90
CA GLU A 539 -29.29 -9.36 -14.60
C GLU A 539 -29.02 -7.89 -14.27
N CYS A 540 -27.81 -7.56 -13.83
CA CYS A 540 -27.45 -6.18 -13.49
C CYS A 540 -27.14 -5.36 -14.73
N LYS A 541 -27.23 -4.02 -14.59
CA LYS A 541 -26.94 -3.07 -15.68
C LYS A 541 -25.55 -3.30 -16.31
N LYS A 542 -24.53 -3.64 -15.51
CA LYS A 542 -23.17 -3.90 -16.01
C LYS A 542 -23.13 -5.13 -16.92
N CYS A 543 -23.72 -6.25 -16.49
CA CYS A 543 -23.78 -7.48 -17.29
C CYS A 543 -24.59 -7.28 -18.58
N LEU A 544 -25.74 -6.63 -18.48
CA LEU A 544 -26.66 -6.42 -19.61
C LEU A 544 -26.17 -5.39 -20.61
N ALA A 545 -25.23 -4.53 -20.21
CA ALA A 545 -24.59 -3.58 -21.12
C ALA A 545 -23.52 -4.22 -22.01
N VAL A 546 -23.01 -5.41 -21.66
CA VAL A 546 -22.05 -6.15 -22.48
C VAL A 546 -22.76 -7.18 -23.34
N TYR A 547 -23.62 -8.01 -22.73
CA TYR A 547 -24.36 -9.07 -23.42
C TYR A 547 -25.87 -8.99 -23.16
N PRO A 548 -26.70 -9.31 -24.16
CA PRO A 548 -28.14 -9.36 -24.00
C PRO A 548 -28.57 -10.52 -23.08
N PRO A 549 -29.74 -10.43 -22.41
CA PRO A 549 -30.22 -11.44 -21.45
C PRO A 549 -30.26 -12.87 -22.02
N GLU A 550 -30.55 -13.02 -23.31
CA GLU A 550 -30.66 -14.30 -24.00
C GLU A 550 -29.33 -15.07 -24.00
N LEU A 551 -28.21 -14.35 -24.18
CA LEU A 551 -26.87 -14.92 -24.14
C LEU A 551 -26.51 -15.40 -22.73
N TRP A 552 -26.80 -14.61 -21.70
CA TRP A 552 -26.60 -14.99 -20.30
C TRP A 552 -27.38 -16.26 -19.93
N LYS A 553 -28.65 -16.36 -20.37
CA LYS A 553 -29.48 -17.55 -20.15
C LYS A 553 -28.92 -18.79 -20.84
N LYS A 554 -28.48 -18.65 -22.09
CA LYS A 554 -27.88 -19.73 -22.88
C LYS A 554 -26.57 -20.23 -22.26
N HIS A 555 -25.74 -19.34 -21.72
CA HIS A 555 -24.47 -19.73 -21.10
C HIS A 555 -24.68 -20.49 -19.78
N LYS A 556 -25.56 -19.99 -18.90
CA LYS A 556 -25.86 -20.63 -17.60
C LYS A 556 -26.47 -22.02 -17.73
N THR A 557 -27.10 -22.35 -18.86
CA THR A 557 -27.64 -23.68 -19.14
C THR A 557 -26.60 -24.68 -19.66
N VAL A 558 -25.39 -24.23 -20.00
CA VAL A 558 -24.30 -25.08 -20.52
C VAL A 558 -23.27 -25.43 -19.42
N GLU A 559 -23.21 -24.66 -18.33
CA GLU A 559 -22.28 -24.88 -17.20
C GLU A 559 -22.91 -25.58 -15.97
N GLY A 560 -24.24 -25.74 -15.94
CA GLY A 560 -24.95 -26.55 -14.95
C GLY A 560 -25.20 -27.96 -15.47
#